data_AF-A0A7T5VFE9-F1
#
_entry.id   AF-A0A7T5VFE9-F1
#
_cell.length_a   1.000
_cell.length_b   1.000
_cell.length_c   1.000
_cell.angle_alpha   90.00
_cell.angle_beta   90.00
_cell.angle_gamma   90.00
#
_symmetry.space_group_name_H-M   'P 1'
#
loop_
_entity.id
_entity.type
_entity.pdbx_description
1 polymer ?
#
loop_
_entity_poly.entity_id
_entity_poly.type
_entity_poly.pdbx_seq_one_letter_code
_entity_poly.pdbx_strand_id
1 'polypeptide(L)' 'MDKIDKWLTIDELASYIKMSRTKLYGMAQRGEVPASKIGNQWRFDREEIDRWMKAHATGKGEPKA' A
#
# COMPACT_ATOMS: atom_id res chain seq x y z
N MET A 1 -1.31 22.54 11.82
CA MET A 1 -0.60 22.08 10.62
C MET A 1 -0.51 20.57 10.72
N ASP A 2 -1.51 19.92 10.16
CA ASP A 2 -1.85 18.53 10.35
C ASP A 2 -0.70 17.66 9.86
N LYS A 3 0.02 17.02 10.80
CA LYS A 3 0.93 15.93 10.49
C LYS A 3 0.06 14.81 9.93
N ILE A 4 -0.14 14.81 8.62
CA ILE A 4 -0.66 13.65 7.89
C ILE A 4 0.30 12.53 8.26
N ASP A 5 -0.17 11.59 9.07
CA ASP A 5 0.63 10.47 9.53
C ASP A 5 1.15 9.77 8.27
N LYS A 6 2.45 9.93 8.01
CA LYS A 6 3.10 9.42 6.78
C LYS A 6 2.97 7.90 6.70
N TRP A 7 2.73 7.24 7.82
CA TRP A 7 2.90 5.81 8.00
C TRP A 7 1.58 5.11 8.25
N LEU A 8 0.98 4.65 7.17
CA LEU A 8 -0.25 3.85 7.23
C LEU A 8 0.06 2.47 7.83
N THR A 9 -0.85 1.96 8.65
CA THR A 9 -0.90 0.54 8.98
C THR A 9 -1.48 -0.26 7.80
N ILE A 10 -1.41 -1.59 7.87
CA ILE A 10 -2.01 -2.45 6.82
C ILE A 10 -3.53 -2.25 6.68
N ASP A 11 -4.21 -1.92 7.78
CA ASP A 11 -5.65 -1.69 7.82
C ASP A 11 -6.03 -0.36 7.17
N GLU A 12 -5.26 0.69 7.48
CA GLU A 12 -5.40 2.00 6.85
C GLU A 12 -5.03 1.95 5.37
N LEU A 13 -3.96 1.24 5.00
CA LEU A 13 -3.58 1.05 3.61
C LEU A 13 -4.69 0.30 2.84
N ALA A 14 -5.23 -0.78 3.41
CA ALA A 14 -6.33 -1.53 2.82
C ALA A 14 -7.53 -0.65 2.52
N SER A 15 -7.89 0.22 3.47
CA SER A 15 -8.97 1.19 3.31
C SER A 15 -8.62 2.29 2.31
N TYR A 16 -7.36 2.72 2.26
CA TYR A 16 -6.86 3.78 1.39
C TYR A 16 -6.88 3.38 -0.09
N ILE A 17 -6.33 2.21 -0.43
CA ILE A 17 -6.28 1.72 -1.83
C ILE A 17 -7.46 0.79 -2.19
N LYS A 18 -8.39 0.58 -1.26
CA LYS A 18 -9.55 -0.33 -1.40
C LYS A 18 -9.15 -1.75 -1.79
N MET A 19 -8.11 -2.30 -1.14
CA MET A 19 -7.61 -3.66 -1.38
C MET A 19 -7.71 -4.51 -0.11
N SER A 20 -7.96 -5.80 -0.25
CA SER A 20 -8.06 -6.73 0.89
C SER A 20 -6.74 -6.83 1.66
N ARG A 21 -6.83 -6.77 3.00
CA ARG A 21 -5.68 -6.91 3.92
C ARG A 21 -4.84 -8.15 3.65
N THR A 22 -5.48 -9.29 3.35
CA THR A 22 -4.78 -10.54 3.03
C THR A 22 -3.89 -10.41 1.80
N LYS A 23 -4.36 -9.70 0.77
CA LYS A 23 -3.60 -9.46 -0.46
C LYS A 23 -2.42 -8.53 -0.19
N LEU A 24 -2.66 -7.43 0.53
CA LEU A 24 -1.62 -6.51 0.97
C LEU A 24 -0.57 -7.19 1.85
N TYR A 25 -0.99 -8.09 2.75
CA TYR A 25 -0.07 -8.82 3.61
C TYR A 25 0.84 -9.74 2.80
N GLY A 26 0.28 -10.49 1.85
CA GLY A 26 1.06 -11.31 0.92
C GLY A 26 2.02 -10.49 0.07
N MET A 27 1.57 -9.33 -0.43
CA MET A 27 2.43 -8.41 -1.18
C MET A 27 3.56 -7.84 -0.33
N ALA A 28 3.28 -7.44 0.92
CA ALA A 28 4.29 -6.92 1.84
C ALA A 28 5.32 -7.99 2.20
N GLN A 29 4.88 -9.23 2.45
CA GLN A 29 5.79 -10.36 2.68
C GLN A 29 6.67 -10.69 1.47
N ARG A 30 6.14 -10.51 0.25
CA ARG A 30 6.87 -10.74 -1.00
C ARG A 30 7.72 -9.55 -1.44
N GLY A 31 7.60 -8.39 -0.78
CA GLY A 31 8.27 -7.15 -1.18
C GLY A 31 7.70 -6.54 -2.47
N GLU A 32 6.47 -6.89 -2.85
CA GLU A 32 5.80 -6.34 -4.05
C GLU A 32 5.21 -4.96 -3.83
N VAL A 33 4.98 -4.57 -2.58
CA VAL A 33 4.45 -3.28 -2.16
C VAL A 33 5.46 -2.61 -1.22
N PRO A 34 5.69 -1.29 -1.30
CA PRO A 34 6.61 -0.60 -0.42
C PRO A 34 6.08 -0.65 1.02
N ALA A 35 6.72 -1.49 1.83
CA ALA A 35 6.35 -1.75 3.22
C ALA A 35 7.61 -1.78 4.08
N SER A 36 7.59 -1.03 5.17
CA SER A 36 8.64 -1.01 6.18
C SER A 36 8.21 -1.84 7.38
N LYS A 37 9.01 -2.84 7.74
CA LYS A 37 8.79 -3.64 8.96
C LYS A 37 9.40 -2.90 10.16
N ILE A 38 8.55 -2.33 11.00
CA ILE A 38 8.96 -1.60 12.20
C ILE A 38 8.54 -2.43 13.43
N GLY A 39 9.51 -3.10 14.04
CA GLY A 39 9.28 -4.09 15.08
C GLY A 39 8.44 -5.26 14.57
N ASN A 40 7.24 -5.44 15.14
CA ASN A 40 6.30 -6.50 14.76
C ASN A 40 5.18 -6.02 13.82
N GLN A 41 5.21 -4.77 13.37
CA GLN A 41 4.16 -4.20 12.54
C GLN A 41 4.69 -3.73 11.18
N TRP A 42 3.88 -3.92 10.15
CA TRP A 42 4.11 -3.33 8.84
C TRP A 42 3.59 -1.89 8.80
N ARG A 43 4.44 -0.99 8.33
CA ARG A 43 4.14 0.42 8.09
C ARG A 43 4.36 0.74 6.63
N PHE A 44 3.47 1.55 6.08
CA PHE A 44 3.45 1.86 4.65
C PHE A 44 3.53 3.37 4.51
N ASP A 45 4.57 3.86 3.83
CA ASP A 45 4.68 5.28 3.55
C ASP A 45 3.66 5.68 2.49
N ARG A 46 2.82 6.67 2.79
CA ARG A 46 1.76 7.11 1.88
C ARG A 46 2.32 7.60 0.54
N GLU A 47 3.45 8.33 0.54
CA GLU A 47 4.05 8.86 -0.68
C GLU A 47 4.62 7.73 -1.56
N GLU A 48 5.28 6.75 -0.96
CA GLU A 48 5.75 5.55 -1.68
C GLU A 48 4.58 4.74 -2.24
N ILE A 49 3.52 4.55 -1.46
CA ILE A 49 2.32 3.84 -1.91
C ILE A 49 1.66 4.58 -3.08
N ASP A 50 1.57 5.91 -3.04
CA ASP A 50 1.03 6.71 -4.15
C ASP A 50 1.85 6.53 -5.43
N ARG A 51 3.18 6.56 -5.31
CA ARG A 51 4.10 6.32 -6.44
C ARG A 51 3.97 4.89 -6.97
N TRP A 52 3.91 3.91 -6.09
CA TRP A 52 3.72 2.51 -6.44
C TRP A 52 2.37 2.29 -7.13
N MET A 53 1.29 2.87 -6.62
CA MET A 53 -0.03 2.83 -7.25
C MET A 53 0.01 3.44 -8.65
N LYS A 54 0.69 4.58 -8.85
CA LYS A 54 0.86 5.19 -10.18
C LYS A 54 1.67 4.30 -11.12
N ALA A 55 2.73 3.66 -10.63
CA ALA A 55 3.56 2.73 -11.40
C ALA A 55 2.82 1.42 -11.77
N HIS A 56 1.93 0.93 -10.91
CA HIS A 56 1.16 -0.30 -11.15
C HIS A 56 -0.18 -0.04 -11.87
N ALA A 57 -0.78 1.15 -11.72
CA ALA A 57 -2.00 1.54 -12.44
C ALA A 57 -1.76 1.63 -13.95
N THR A 58 -0.54 1.98 -14.38
CA THR A 58 -0.17 2.00 -15.80
C THR A 58 0.06 0.61 -16.42
N GLY A 59 -0.05 -0.48 -15.64
CA GLY A 59 0.21 -1.84 -16.11
C GLY A 59 -0.96 -2.82 -16.09
N LYS A 60 -2.12 -2.47 -15.49
CA LYS A 60 -3.27 -3.38 -15.40
C LYS A 60 -4.60 -2.66 -15.23
N GLY A 61 -4.87 -1.69 -16.10
CA GLY A 61 -6.24 -1.34 -16.44
C GLY A 61 -6.75 -2.37 -17.44
N GLU A 62 -7.19 -3.54 -16.97
CA GLU A 62 -8.05 -4.39 -17.79
C GLU A 62 -9.29 -3.55 -18.15
N PRO A 63 -9.56 -3.29 -19.44
CA PRO A 63 -10.82 -2.70 -19.84
C PRO A 63 -11.90 -3.70 -19.46
N LYS A 64 -12.82 -3.29 -18.59
CA LYS A 64 -14.05 -4.04 -18.38
C LYS A 64 -14.87 -3.84 -19.66
N ALA A 65 -14.68 -4.75 -20.61
CA ALA A 65 -15.54 -4.93 -21.78
C ALA A 65 -16.94 -5.38 -21.34
#